data_AF-A0A5J4JIK5-F1
#
_entry.id   AF-A0A5J4JIK5-F1
#
_cell.length_a   1.000
_cell.length_b   1.000
_cell.length_c   1.000
_cell.angle_alpha   90.00
_cell.angle_beta   90.00
_cell.angle_gamma   90.00
#
_symmetry.space_group_name_H-M   'P 1'
#
loop_
_entity.id
_entity.type
_entity.pdbx_description
1 polymer ?
#
loop_
_entity_poly.entity_id
_entity_poly.type
_entity_poly.pdbx_seq_one_letter_code
_entity_poly.pdbx_strand_id
1 'polypeptide(L)'
;MNNGTADFNYYTDSRFRSGSDKLYNEMLLTVCAGGDVLYKGKLADFNQMEARPLASKTDEILKFRVDFPAELGNEFQGLTCSFQLQFYTGNGGAAGSITPAIGNGGALPNTGTNIFNALVSGIVLF
;
A
#
# COMPACT_ATOMS: atom_id res chain seq x y z
N MET A 1 -2.76 0.40 -15.82
CA MET A 1 -3.61 0.04 -16.97
C MET A 1 -4.38 -1.23 -16.66
N ASN A 2 -5.71 -1.20 -16.83
CA ASN A 2 -6.56 -2.38 -16.76
C ASN A 2 -6.48 -3.15 -18.08
N ASN A 3 -5.61 -4.16 -18.15
CA ASN A 3 -5.47 -5.01 -19.34
C ASN A 3 -6.57 -6.08 -19.46
N GLY A 4 -7.49 -6.16 -18.50
CA GLY A 4 -8.62 -7.08 -18.51
C GLY A 4 -9.65 -6.77 -19.60
N THR A 5 -10.78 -7.45 -19.51
CA THR A 5 -11.95 -7.24 -20.38
C THR A 5 -13.13 -6.63 -19.63
N ALA A 6 -13.05 -6.52 -18.31
CA ALA A 6 -14.11 -6.03 -17.44
C ALA A 6 -13.70 -4.76 -16.70
N ASP A 7 -14.67 -3.90 -16.47
CA ASP A 7 -14.55 -2.75 -15.59
C ASP A 7 -14.53 -3.21 -14.14
N PHE A 8 -13.76 -2.52 -13.28
CA PHE A 8 -13.78 -2.80 -11.86
C PHE A 8 -13.65 -1.53 -11.04
N ASN A 9 -14.14 -1.58 -9.81
CA ASN A 9 -13.81 -0.58 -8.81
C ASN A 9 -12.61 -1.07 -8.00
N TYR A 10 -11.70 -0.16 -7.71
CA TYR A 10 -10.60 -0.41 -6.78
C TYR A 10 -10.73 0.50 -5.56
N TYR A 11 -10.13 0.02 -4.49
CA TYR A 11 -10.04 0.70 -3.21
C TYR A 11 -8.57 0.94 -2.90
N THR A 12 -8.32 2.01 -2.15
CA THR A 12 -7.00 2.31 -1.62
C THR A 12 -7.11 2.55 -0.14
N ASP A 13 -6.33 1.83 0.65
CA ASP A 13 -6.19 2.04 2.08
C ASP A 13 -4.71 2.28 2.45
N SER A 14 -4.48 2.78 3.66
CA SER A 14 -3.14 2.77 4.25
C SER A 14 -3.14 2.01 5.56
N ARG A 15 -2.01 1.36 5.82
CA ARG A 15 -1.75 0.66 7.08
C ARG A 15 -0.40 1.03 7.62
N PHE A 16 -0.38 1.47 8.87
CA PHE A 16 0.85 1.52 9.65
C PHE A 16 1.45 0.12 9.77
N ARG A 17 2.77 0.02 9.63
CA ARG A 17 3.51 -1.24 9.72
C ARG A 17 4.39 -1.31 10.95
N SER A 18 5.20 -0.27 11.20
CA SER A 18 6.11 -0.22 12.34
C SER A 18 6.76 1.15 12.49
N GLY A 19 7.48 1.35 13.59
CA GLY A 19 8.25 2.56 13.87
C GLY A 19 7.50 3.49 14.83
N SER A 20 7.68 4.79 14.67
CA SER A 20 7.12 5.80 15.57
C SER A 20 5.70 6.20 15.17
N ASP A 21 4.72 5.88 16.02
CA ASP A 21 3.35 6.39 15.91
C ASP A 21 3.32 7.92 15.95
N LYS A 22 4.16 8.52 16.80
CA LYS A 22 4.28 9.98 16.92
C LYS A 22 4.61 10.62 15.58
N LEU A 23 5.59 10.08 14.85
CA LEU A 23 5.94 10.58 13.53
C LEU A 23 4.83 10.32 12.52
N TYR A 24 4.31 9.09 12.48
CA TYR A 24 3.25 8.68 11.56
C TYR A 24 1.99 9.56 11.66
N ASN A 25 1.62 9.97 12.87
CA ASN A 25 0.47 10.82 13.16
C ASN A 25 0.60 12.28 12.71
N GLU A 26 1.81 12.73 12.40
CA GLU A 26 2.07 14.11 11.94
C GLU A 26 2.38 14.19 10.44
N MET A 27 2.73 13.08 9.79
CA MET A 27 2.94 13.06 8.35
C MET A 27 1.67 13.50 7.61
N LEU A 28 1.83 14.34 6.58
CA LEU A 28 0.72 14.78 5.74
C LEU A 28 0.67 13.98 4.45
N LEU A 29 -0.50 13.45 4.12
CA LEU A 29 -0.76 12.77 2.86
C LEU A 29 -1.66 13.64 1.98
N THR A 30 -1.22 13.84 0.74
CA THR A 30 -2.04 14.39 -0.33
C THR A 30 -2.14 13.37 -1.47
N VAL A 31 -3.36 13.09 -1.91
CA VAL A 31 -3.65 12.19 -3.04
C VAL A 31 -4.35 12.99 -4.12
N CYS A 32 -3.82 12.98 -5.34
CA CYS A 32 -4.41 13.67 -6.48
C CYS A 32 -4.64 12.72 -7.66
N ALA A 33 -5.73 12.93 -8.40
CA ALA A 33 -5.96 12.35 -9.72
C ALA A 33 -5.97 13.48 -10.75
N GLY A 34 -4.92 13.56 -11.56
CA GLY A 34 -4.75 14.71 -12.47
C GLY A 34 -4.67 16.04 -11.71
N GLY A 35 -5.69 16.89 -11.87
CA GLY A 35 -5.82 18.18 -11.17
C GLY A 35 -6.67 18.15 -9.90
N ASP A 36 -7.40 17.06 -9.65
CA ASP A 36 -8.33 16.96 -8.52
C ASP A 36 -7.64 16.40 -7.28
N VAL A 37 -7.87 17.05 -6.15
CA VAL A 37 -7.40 16.57 -4.83
C VAL A 37 -8.44 15.60 -4.29
N LEU A 38 -8.07 14.32 -4.21
CA LEU A 38 -8.92 13.27 -3.67
C LEU A 38 -8.86 13.18 -2.15
N TYR A 39 -7.68 13.46 -1.59
CA TYR A 39 -7.46 13.47 -0.15
C TYR A 39 -6.35 14.46 0.20
N LYS A 40 -6.52 15.16 1.32
CA LYS A 40 -5.49 16.03 1.91
C LYS A 40 -5.69 16.07 3.43
N GLY A 41 -4.74 15.52 4.18
CA GLY A 41 -4.84 15.43 5.63
C GLY A 41 -3.67 14.68 6.24
N LYS A 42 -3.82 14.26 7.50
CA LYS A 42 -2.81 13.44 8.20
C LYS A 42 -2.82 12.02 7.66
N LEU A 43 -1.64 11.45 7.45
CA LEU A 43 -1.46 10.07 7.00
C LEU A 43 -2.16 9.07 7.93
N ALA A 44 -2.14 9.32 9.24
CA ALA A 44 -2.81 8.48 10.22
C ALA A 44 -4.35 8.49 10.12
N ASP A 45 -4.94 9.56 9.59
CA ASP A 45 -6.39 9.67 9.40
C ASP A 45 -6.84 9.06 8.06
N PHE A 46 -5.88 8.69 7.20
CA PHE A 46 -6.16 8.04 5.92
C PHE A 46 -6.50 6.57 6.14
N ASN A 47 -7.79 6.29 6.30
CA ASN A 47 -8.30 4.92 6.44
C ASN A 47 -8.48 4.26 5.07
N GLN A 48 -9.48 4.70 4.31
CA GLN A 48 -9.81 4.15 2.99
C GLN A 48 -10.36 5.27 2.11
N MET A 49 -9.95 5.29 0.85
CA MET A 49 -10.51 6.19 -0.15
C MET A 49 -11.83 5.63 -0.71
N GLU A 50 -12.69 6.53 -1.17
CA GLU A 50 -13.88 6.15 -1.94
C GLU A 50 -13.51 5.25 -3.14
N ALA A 51 -14.41 4.33 -3.46
CA ALA A 51 -14.22 3.38 -4.55
C ALA A 51 -14.03 4.13 -5.87
N ARG A 52 -12.98 3.81 -6.62
CA ARG A 52 -12.71 4.45 -7.92
C ARG A 52 -12.92 3.47 -9.07
N PRO A 53 -13.72 3.84 -10.09
CA PRO A 53 -13.92 3.01 -11.26
C PRO A 53 -12.69 3.05 -12.16
N LEU A 54 -12.29 1.90 -12.68
CA LEU A 54 -11.28 1.77 -13.71
C LEU A 54 -11.83 0.90 -14.85
N ALA A 55 -12.11 1.56 -15.98
CA ALA A 55 -12.65 0.90 -17.16
C ALA A 55 -11.63 -0.06 -17.79
N SER A 56 -12.16 -1.04 -18.52
CA SER A 56 -11.36 -1.95 -19.33
C SER A 56 -10.50 -1.17 -20.33
N LYS A 57 -9.24 -1.56 -20.46
CA LYS A 57 -8.23 -0.95 -21.35
C LYS A 57 -7.87 0.50 -21.03
N THR A 58 -8.30 1.05 -19.91
CA THR A 58 -7.89 2.40 -19.48
C THR A 58 -6.85 2.35 -18.37
N ASP A 59 -6.19 3.47 -18.14
CA ASP A 59 -5.31 3.70 -17.01
C ASP A 59 -5.72 4.98 -16.28
N GLU A 60 -5.26 5.09 -15.04
CA GLU A 60 -5.43 6.25 -14.21
C GLU A 60 -4.09 6.55 -13.53
N ILE A 61 -3.75 7.83 -13.44
CA ILE A 61 -2.54 8.30 -12.78
C ILE A 61 -2.94 8.97 -11.47
N LEU A 62 -2.61 8.30 -10.37
CA LEU A 62 -2.69 8.85 -9.03
C LEU A 62 -1.33 9.35 -8.56
N LYS A 63 -1.30 10.53 -7.96
CA LYS A 63 -0.11 11.11 -7.31
C LYS A 63 -0.30 11.09 -5.81
N PHE A 64 0.51 10.28 -5.14
CA PHE A 64 0.60 10.25 -3.68
C PHE A 64 1.81 11.09 -3.27
N ARG A 65 1.56 12.11 -2.46
CA ARG A 65 2.59 12.97 -1.90
C ARG A 65 2.52 12.89 -0.39
N VAL A 66 3.63 12.51 0.20
CA VAL A 66 3.80 12.45 1.66
C VAL A 66 4.79 13.54 2.05
N ASP A 67 4.31 14.51 2.82
CA ASP A 67 5.10 15.64 3.28
C ASP A 67 5.36 15.52 4.78
N PHE A 68 6.60 15.83 5.18
CA PHE A 68 6.96 16.06 6.57
C PHE A 68 6.67 17.54 6.90
N PRO A 69 5.77 17.85 7.85
CA PRO A 69 5.44 19.25 8.17
C PRO A 69 6.64 20.04 8.68
N ALA A 70 6.77 21.29 8.23
CA ALA A 70 7.89 22.17 8.59
C ALA A 70 7.84 22.65 10.06
N GLU A 71 6.68 22.55 10.70
CA GLU A 71 6.47 22.92 12.10
C GLU A 71 6.93 21.85 13.11
N LEU A 72 7.31 20.65 12.64
CA LEU A 72 7.80 19.59 13.51
C LEU A 72 9.23 19.89 13.99
N GLY A 73 9.41 19.86 15.33
CA GLY A 73 10.68 20.20 15.96
C GLY A 73 11.68 19.04 16.07
N ASN A 74 12.76 19.29 16.81
CA ASN A 74 13.86 18.33 17.02
C ASN A 74 13.41 17.04 17.71
N GLU A 75 12.26 17.04 18.38
CA GLU A 75 11.67 15.87 19.02
C GLU A 75 11.19 14.78 18.05
N PHE A 76 11.29 15.02 16.75
CA PHE A 76 11.07 14.05 15.67
C PHE A 76 12.38 13.58 15.03
N GLN A 77 13.54 14.13 15.42
CA GLN A 77 14.84 13.77 14.85
C GLN A 77 15.18 12.30 15.13
N GLY A 78 15.61 11.59 14.09
CA GLY A 78 15.98 10.18 14.17
C GLY A 78 14.80 9.20 14.27
N LEU A 79 13.56 9.69 14.34
CA LEU A 79 12.39 8.84 14.27
C LEU A 79 12.19 8.31 12.86
N THR A 80 11.73 7.08 12.76
CA THR A 80 11.36 6.44 11.49
C THR A 80 10.00 5.79 11.63
N CYS A 81 9.25 5.73 10.54
CA CYS A 81 7.99 4.98 10.46
C CYS A 81 7.91 4.29 9.10
N SER A 82 7.31 3.11 9.10
CA SER A 82 6.95 2.35 7.91
C SER A 82 5.44 2.23 7.83
N PHE A 83 4.90 2.49 6.66
CA PHE A 83 3.50 2.31 6.33
C PHE A 83 3.39 1.68 4.94
N GLN A 84 2.20 1.16 4.64
CA GLN A 84 1.89 0.57 3.36
C GLN A 84 0.67 1.26 2.77
N LEU A 85 0.71 1.50 1.46
CA LEU A 85 -0.46 1.81 0.65
C LEU A 85 -0.91 0.52 -0.04
N GLN A 86 -2.16 0.13 0.16
CA GLN A 86 -2.70 -1.08 -0.44
C GLN A 86 -3.75 -0.71 -1.49
N PHE A 87 -3.66 -1.36 -2.65
CA PHE A 87 -4.62 -1.25 -3.73
C PHE A 87 -5.26 -2.61 -3.95
N TYR A 88 -6.59 -2.68 -3.95
CA TYR A 88 -7.31 -3.94 -4.09
C TYR A 88 -8.65 -3.77 -4.79
N THR A 89 -9.15 -4.86 -5.37
CA THR A 89 -10.46 -4.96 -6.01
C THR A 89 -11.36 -5.89 -5.18
N GLY A 90 -12.68 -5.63 -5.15
CA GLY A 90 -13.62 -6.43 -4.36
C GLY A 90 -14.76 -5.60 -3.75
N ASN A 91 -15.43 -6.11 -2.71
CA ASN A 91 -16.37 -5.32 -1.91
C ASN A 91 -15.58 -4.55 -0.86
N GLY A 92 -15.65 -3.21 -0.87
CA GLY A 92 -14.78 -2.25 -0.16
C GLY A 92 -14.73 -2.29 1.37
N GLY A 93 -14.58 -3.46 1.98
CA GLY A 93 -14.16 -3.60 3.36
C GLY A 93 -12.64 -3.51 3.45
N ALA A 94 -12.15 -2.86 4.52
CA ALA A 94 -10.74 -2.84 4.87
C ALA A 94 -10.14 -4.25 4.76
N ALA A 95 -8.91 -4.37 4.27
CA ALA A 95 -8.19 -5.61 3.97
C ALA A 95 -7.89 -6.55 5.18
N GLY A 96 -8.87 -6.77 6.06
CA GLY A 96 -8.86 -7.68 7.20
C GLY A 96 -9.98 -8.73 7.14
N SER A 97 -10.82 -8.73 6.11
CA SER A 97 -11.82 -9.80 5.87
C SER A 97 -11.91 -10.18 4.38
N ILE A 98 -10.78 -10.14 3.68
CA ILE A 98 -10.59 -11.09 2.59
C ILE A 98 -10.31 -12.45 3.24
N THR A 99 -11.35 -13.17 3.64
CA THR A 99 -11.25 -14.62 3.49
C THR A 99 -11.09 -14.81 1.97
N PRO A 100 -9.94 -15.29 1.47
CA PRO A 100 -9.95 -15.81 0.12
C PRO A 100 -11.06 -16.85 0.15
N ALA A 101 -12.09 -16.70 -0.68
CA ALA A 101 -12.94 -17.83 -0.99
C ALA A 101 -11.95 -18.91 -1.43
N ILE A 102 -11.76 -19.93 -0.58
CA ILE A 102 -11.02 -21.15 -0.87
C ILE A 102 -11.88 -21.88 -1.91
N GLY A 103 -11.94 -21.32 -3.11
CA GLY A 103 -12.35 -21.97 -4.33
C GLY A 103 -11.09 -22.62 -4.88
N ASN A 104 -10.80 -23.80 -4.36
CA ASN A 104 -10.00 -24.87 -4.98
C ASN A 104 -9.13 -24.45 -6.19
N GLY A 105 -7.90 -23.98 -5.94
CA GLY A 105 -6.85 -23.95 -6.97
C GLY A 105 -5.96 -22.70 -7.00
N GLY A 106 -4.68 -22.88 -6.63
CA GLY A 106 -3.59 -22.01 -7.06
C GLY A 106 -3.11 -20.99 -6.03
N ALA A 107 -2.29 -21.45 -5.08
CA ALA A 107 -1.45 -20.58 -4.26
C ALA A 107 -0.61 -19.66 -5.17
N LEU A 108 -0.58 -18.36 -4.85
CA LEU A 108 0.36 -17.43 -5.48
C LEU A 108 1.79 -17.91 -5.16
N PRO A 109 2.66 -18.11 -6.16
CA PRO A 109 4.03 -18.54 -5.92
C PRO A 109 4.79 -17.44 -5.16
N ASN A 110 5.38 -17.83 -4.02
CA ASN A 110 6.25 -16.99 -3.21
C ASN A 110 7.58 -16.75 -3.95
N THR A 111 7.78 -15.56 -4.51
CA THR A 111 9.03 -15.18 -5.20
C THR A 111 10.02 -14.42 -4.31
N GLY A 112 9.95 -14.53 -2.98
CA GLY A 112 10.71 -13.65 -2.09
C GLY A 112 11.46 -14.26 -0.90
N THR A 113 11.23 -15.51 -0.50
CA THR A 113 11.66 -15.96 0.85
C THR A 113 12.67 -17.12 0.89
N ASN A 114 13.53 -17.34 -0.11
CA ASN A 114 14.51 -18.44 0.02
C ASN A 114 15.91 -18.28 -0.63
N ILE A 115 16.29 -17.11 -1.16
CA ILE A 115 17.66 -16.96 -1.73
C ILE A 115 18.77 -17.01 -0.66
N PHE A 116 18.47 -16.69 0.60
CA PHE A 116 19.47 -16.72 1.67
C PHE A 116 19.77 -18.12 2.23
N ASN A 117 18.87 -19.10 2.03
CA ASN A 117 19.14 -20.51 2.39
C ASN A 117 19.95 -21.26 1.32
N ALA A 118 20.02 -20.76 0.09
CA ALA A 118 20.78 -21.39 -0.99
C ALA A 118 22.29 -21.14 -0.89
N LEU A 119 22.75 -20.15 -0.12
CA LEU A 119 24.18 -19.83 0.01
C LEU A 119 24.91 -20.67 1.08
N VAL A 120 24.19 -21.40 1.93
CA VAL A 120 24.79 -22.18 3.04
C VAL A 120 25.16 -23.61 2.62
N SER A 121 24.69 -24.08 1.46
CA SER A 121 24.93 -25.44 0.95
C SER A 121 26.16 -25.54 0.03
N GLY A 122 27.18 -24.73 0.27
CA GLY A 122 28.39 -24.62 -0.57
C GLY A 122 29.68 -25.12 0.08
N ILE A 123 29.60 -25.94 1.13
CA ILE A 123 30.78 -26.60 1.71
C ILE A 123 30.55 -28.12 1.66
N VAL A 124 31.55 -28.81 1.12
CA VAL A 124 31.83 -30.26 1.07
C VAL A 124 31.67 -30.93 -0.32
N LEU A 125 32.78 -31.61 -0.72
CA LEU A 125 33.12 -32.43 -1.90
C LEU A 125 33.91 -31.62 -2.96
N PHE A 126 35.26 -31.58 -2.97
CA PHE A 126 36.29 -32.60 -2.73
C PHE A 126 37.45 -32.11 -1.86
#